data_AF-A0AAE0LCF6-F1
#
_entry.id   AF-A0AAE0LCF6-F1
#
_cell.length_a   1.000
_cell.length_b   1.000
_cell.length_c   1.000
_cell.angle_alpha   90.00
_cell.angle_beta   90.00
_cell.angle_gamma   90.00
#
_symmetry.space_group_name_H-M   'P 1'
#
loop_
_entity.id
_entity.type
_entity.pdbx_description
1 polymer ?
#
loop_
_entity_poly.entity_id
_entity_poly.type
_entity_poly.pdbx_seq_one_letter_code
_entity_poly.pdbx_strand_id
1 'polypeptide(L)'
;MKEPKGSPLDRVPQHLSILSYNLLAPLYVRPIDRRTGNVQSFAAFKWAEPAEQRLDWEVRWPRLQHELSESRADVICLQEVQYEREAGSEDFALPQWLLLEGYLPCIPPQDALANIAARNERVLGTEAAIGNAVLIRRERLEVVKESERNGTTLVAMCIRGRPGTPLAPLQPTAIASLHLDAKSEEQRVKQLGRSLEQARAMGTRELLIAGDMNTECLKGSCVAAYLCDVEAPSKDELAEECSKALRLSSLEPSEDGSEDGQVEEGGATSGAGEEVDAKREESIVPDAAPANAPENGAPSNAQMDAWRGLFDTAVAAGHQTRVALQRVPTGPTRSAYAHDADAPPCMVWSLDHIFYTARTLRLHSHWAALEADPEAAAAGLPTSKCPSDHLPVAATFTPVAAATLDAADREETMRQLGALLEAQQSEWGLVKAGLEAEQQAMEEAERAAEAAVAVPDEIQEAPSQKKKKKGGKKKGPPSAEMQSFMRSKRERLRELKAAHRTHREEFVGACDELRLDVLEAELGDLFVWIEKGSVQMKD
;
A
#
# COMPACT_ATOMS: atom_id res chain seq x y z
N MET A 1 -1.74 -20.23 19.67
CA MET A 1 -1.68 -21.71 19.64
C MET A 1 -1.59 -22.17 18.19
N LYS A 2 -0.72 -23.13 17.88
CA LYS A 2 -0.63 -23.70 16.53
C LYS A 2 -1.58 -24.89 16.42
N GLU A 3 -2.49 -24.86 15.46
CA GLU A 3 -3.50 -25.90 15.21
C GLU A 3 -3.21 -26.67 13.91
N PRO A 4 -3.69 -27.92 13.77
CA PRO A 4 -3.60 -28.64 12.49
C PRO A 4 -4.32 -27.90 11.36
N LYS A 5 -3.73 -27.88 10.15
CA LYS A 5 -4.36 -27.40 8.92
C LYS A 5 -5.77 -28.02 8.76
N GLY A 6 -6.75 -27.23 8.33
CA GLY A 6 -8.12 -27.67 8.10
C GLY A 6 -8.96 -27.81 9.37
N SER A 7 -8.40 -27.47 10.54
CA SER A 7 -9.18 -27.38 11.78
C SER A 7 -10.23 -26.27 11.64
N PRO A 8 -11.52 -26.52 11.90
CA PRO A 8 -12.52 -25.48 11.77
C PRO A 8 -12.24 -24.29 12.69
N LEU A 9 -12.43 -23.07 12.17
CA LEU A 9 -12.00 -21.83 12.83
C LEU A 9 -13.06 -21.19 13.73
N ASP A 10 -14.32 -21.60 13.61
CA ASP A 10 -15.46 -21.06 14.38
C ASP A 10 -15.71 -21.75 15.73
N ARG A 11 -14.72 -22.51 16.24
CA ARG A 11 -14.82 -23.26 17.51
C ARG A 11 -15.16 -22.38 18.71
N VAL A 12 -14.70 -21.12 18.68
CA VAL A 12 -14.95 -20.12 19.71
C VAL A 12 -15.74 -18.97 19.10
N PRO A 13 -17.06 -18.85 19.36
CA PRO A 13 -17.91 -17.85 18.71
C PRO A 13 -17.49 -16.40 18.94
N GLN A 14 -16.73 -16.11 20.00
CA GLN A 14 -16.23 -14.77 20.32
C GLN A 14 -14.98 -14.39 19.51
N HIS A 15 -14.35 -15.33 18.81
CA HIS A 15 -13.15 -15.06 18.01
C HIS A 15 -13.51 -14.69 16.58
N LEU A 16 -12.81 -13.69 16.05
CA LEU A 16 -12.79 -13.39 14.62
C LEU A 16 -11.83 -14.37 13.95
N SER A 17 -12.28 -15.06 12.92
CA SER A 17 -11.45 -15.99 12.15
C SER A 17 -11.21 -15.51 10.73
N ILE A 18 -10.00 -15.71 10.23
CA ILE A 18 -9.62 -15.43 8.84
C ILE A 18 -8.93 -16.63 8.23
N LEU A 19 -9.23 -16.87 6.95
CA LEU A 19 -8.52 -17.78 6.05
C LEU A 19 -7.99 -16.96 4.88
N SER A 20 -6.76 -17.23 4.45
CA SER A 20 -6.25 -16.75 3.16
C SER A 20 -5.80 -17.91 2.30
N TYR A 21 -6.18 -17.90 1.02
CA TYR A 21 -5.84 -18.97 0.10
C TYR A 21 -5.65 -18.46 -1.34
N ASN A 22 -4.43 -18.60 -1.87
CA ASN A 22 -4.18 -18.54 -3.32
C ASN A 22 -4.72 -19.82 -3.96
N LEU A 23 -5.65 -19.69 -4.91
CA LEU A 23 -6.39 -20.82 -5.48
C LEU A 23 -5.72 -21.50 -6.68
N LEU A 24 -4.63 -20.93 -7.21
CA LEU A 24 -4.01 -21.33 -8.46
C LEU A 24 -5.02 -21.34 -9.62
N ALA A 25 -5.26 -20.18 -10.23
CA ALA A 25 -6.23 -20.02 -11.30
C ALA A 25 -6.02 -21.08 -12.41
N PRO A 26 -7.07 -21.70 -12.98
CA PRO A 26 -6.93 -22.66 -14.08
C PRO A 26 -6.09 -22.13 -15.24
N LEU A 27 -6.23 -20.85 -15.57
CA LEU A 27 -5.43 -20.20 -16.60
C LEU A 27 -3.92 -20.24 -16.34
N TYR A 28 -3.47 -20.33 -15.09
CA TYR A 28 -2.06 -20.39 -14.72
C TYR A 28 -1.51 -21.81 -14.57
N VAL A 29 -2.31 -22.84 -14.89
CA VAL A 29 -1.85 -24.23 -14.92
C VAL A 29 -1.39 -24.59 -16.32
N ARG A 30 -0.06 -24.67 -16.50
CA ARG A 30 0.60 -24.96 -17.79
C ARG A 30 0.14 -24.05 -18.94
N PRO A 31 0.06 -22.71 -18.75
CA PRO A 31 -0.32 -21.80 -19.81
C PRO A 31 0.71 -21.82 -20.93
N ILE A 32 0.23 -21.83 -22.17
CA ILE A 32 1.07 -21.63 -23.35
C ILE A 32 1.16 -20.12 -23.61
N ASP A 33 2.37 -19.55 -23.48
CA ASP A 33 2.60 -18.14 -23.83
C ASP A 33 2.57 -18.01 -25.36
N ARG A 34 1.65 -17.21 -25.91
CA ARG A 34 1.48 -17.08 -27.36
C ARG A 34 2.71 -16.50 -28.07
N ARG A 35 3.57 -15.79 -27.34
CA ARG A 35 4.77 -15.16 -27.90
C ARG A 35 5.89 -16.17 -28.09
N THR A 36 6.00 -17.15 -27.19
CA THR A 36 7.09 -18.15 -27.20
C THR A 36 6.64 -19.51 -27.70
N GLY A 37 5.33 -19.80 -27.68
CA GLY A 37 4.77 -21.11 -28.01
C GLY A 37 5.02 -22.19 -26.96
N ASN A 38 5.62 -21.84 -25.81
CA ASN A 38 6.02 -22.77 -24.78
C ASN A 38 5.22 -22.57 -23.48
N VAL A 39 5.15 -23.63 -22.68
CA VAL A 39 4.68 -23.53 -21.30
C VAL A 39 5.68 -22.68 -20.50
N GLN A 40 5.16 -21.73 -19.73
CA GLN A 40 6.01 -20.90 -18.87
C GLN A 40 6.63 -21.78 -17.77
N SER A 41 7.95 -21.68 -17.58
CA SER A 41 8.71 -22.58 -16.68
C SER A 41 8.17 -22.60 -15.25
N PHE A 42 7.85 -21.41 -14.70
CA PHE A 42 7.30 -21.27 -13.35
C PHE A 42 5.90 -21.88 -13.17
N ALA A 43 5.19 -22.19 -14.26
CA ALA A 43 3.84 -22.74 -14.28
C ALA A 43 3.79 -24.14 -14.91
N ALA A 44 4.94 -24.81 -15.08
CA ALA A 44 5.04 -26.13 -15.69
C ALA A 44 4.57 -27.25 -14.76
N PHE A 45 4.76 -27.10 -13.44
CA PHE A 45 4.40 -28.08 -12.42
C PHE A 45 4.92 -29.50 -12.75
N LYS A 46 6.22 -29.62 -13.05
CA LYS A 46 6.85 -30.89 -13.47
C LYS A 46 6.74 -32.00 -12.41
N TRP A 47 6.61 -31.65 -11.13
CA TRP A 47 6.46 -32.58 -10.01
C TRP A 47 5.01 -33.05 -9.77
N ALA A 48 4.02 -32.38 -10.35
CA ALA A 48 2.60 -32.61 -10.09
C ALA A 48 1.97 -33.65 -11.04
N GLU A 49 2.62 -34.81 -11.19
CA GLU A 49 2.13 -35.92 -12.01
C GLU A 49 1.48 -37.03 -11.16
N PRO A 50 0.47 -37.76 -11.68
CA PRO A 50 -0.20 -37.53 -12.96
C PRO A 50 -1.10 -36.28 -12.95
N ALA A 51 -0.96 -35.44 -13.98
CA ALA A 51 -1.63 -34.15 -14.09
C ALA A 51 -3.15 -34.23 -13.98
N GLU A 52 -3.78 -35.27 -14.53
CA GLU A 52 -5.23 -35.48 -14.48
C GLU A 52 -5.78 -35.71 -13.07
N GLN A 53 -4.93 -36.03 -12.08
CA GLN A 53 -5.33 -36.24 -10.68
C GLN A 53 -4.98 -35.07 -9.75
N ARG A 54 -4.09 -34.18 -10.20
CA ARG A 54 -3.50 -33.11 -9.38
C ARG A 54 -3.73 -31.71 -9.94
N LEU A 55 -3.64 -31.55 -11.25
CA LEU A 55 -3.68 -30.26 -11.94
C LEU A 55 -5.02 -29.99 -12.63
N ASP A 56 -5.73 -31.04 -13.07
CA ASP A 56 -7.03 -30.90 -13.73
C ASP A 56 -8.02 -30.13 -12.86
N TRP A 57 -8.65 -29.11 -13.45
CA TRP A 57 -9.55 -28.21 -12.75
C TRP A 57 -10.73 -28.95 -12.15
N GLU A 58 -11.31 -29.91 -12.87
CA GLU A 58 -12.45 -30.71 -12.42
C GLU A 58 -12.15 -31.53 -11.16
N VAL A 59 -10.86 -31.78 -10.89
CA VAL A 59 -10.41 -32.47 -9.68
C VAL A 59 -10.07 -31.48 -8.55
N ARG A 60 -9.54 -30.30 -8.90
CA ARG A 60 -9.08 -29.29 -7.93
C ARG A 60 -10.23 -28.50 -7.30
N TRP A 61 -11.17 -27.99 -8.10
CA TRP A 61 -12.20 -27.08 -7.59
C TRP A 61 -13.10 -27.69 -6.51
N PRO A 62 -13.52 -28.98 -6.56
CA PRO A 62 -14.33 -29.55 -5.49
C PRO A 62 -13.57 -29.65 -4.17
N ARG A 63 -12.25 -29.91 -4.22
CA ARG A 63 -11.38 -29.98 -3.05
C ARG A 63 -11.17 -28.58 -2.45
N LEU A 64 -10.95 -27.57 -3.29
CA LEU A 64 -10.87 -26.18 -2.87
C LEU A 64 -12.16 -25.75 -2.20
N GLN A 65 -13.31 -26.00 -2.83
CA GLN A 65 -14.61 -25.67 -2.25
C GLN A 65 -14.81 -26.31 -0.88
N HIS A 66 -14.52 -27.61 -0.76
CA HIS A 66 -14.62 -28.33 0.51
C HIS A 66 -13.75 -27.70 1.59
N GLU A 67 -12.48 -27.40 1.28
CA GLU A 67 -11.57 -26.77 2.23
C GLU A 67 -12.05 -25.39 2.68
N LEU A 68 -12.54 -24.56 1.76
CA LEU A 68 -13.13 -23.25 2.07
C LEU A 68 -14.37 -23.39 2.96
N SER A 69 -15.29 -24.31 2.64
CA SER A 69 -16.53 -24.50 3.41
C SER A 69 -16.28 -25.06 4.82
N GLU A 70 -15.38 -26.05 4.95
CA GLU A 70 -15.07 -26.69 6.24
C GLU A 70 -14.28 -25.78 7.18
N SER A 71 -13.53 -24.81 6.62
CA SER A 71 -12.83 -23.81 7.42
C SER A 71 -13.77 -23.04 8.35
N ARG A 72 -15.00 -22.77 7.89
CA ARG A 72 -16.02 -21.96 8.57
C ARG A 72 -15.50 -20.59 9.04
N ALA A 73 -14.50 -20.05 8.33
CA ALA A 73 -13.87 -18.77 8.64
C ALA A 73 -14.86 -17.61 8.56
N ASP A 74 -14.73 -16.58 9.39
CA ASP A 74 -15.57 -15.39 9.30
C ASP A 74 -15.23 -14.54 8.08
N VAL A 75 -13.95 -14.53 7.71
CA VAL A 75 -13.39 -13.82 6.59
C VAL A 75 -12.56 -14.80 5.76
N ILE A 76 -12.75 -14.81 4.44
CA ILE A 76 -11.96 -15.60 3.49
C ILE A 76 -11.35 -14.65 2.46
N CYS A 77 -10.03 -14.51 2.48
CA CYS A 77 -9.26 -13.77 1.49
C CYS A 77 -8.77 -14.74 0.41
N LEU A 78 -9.20 -14.53 -0.84
CA LEU A 78 -8.80 -15.36 -1.96
C LEU A 78 -7.87 -14.59 -2.90
N GLN A 79 -6.89 -15.30 -3.45
CA GLN A 79 -6.01 -14.83 -4.52
C GLN A 79 -6.12 -15.77 -5.72
N GLU A 80 -5.79 -15.24 -6.90
CA GLU A 80 -5.89 -15.97 -8.17
C GLU A 80 -7.27 -16.60 -8.43
N VAL A 81 -8.33 -15.88 -8.08
CA VAL A 81 -9.69 -16.25 -8.46
C VAL A 81 -9.85 -15.99 -9.95
N GLN A 82 -10.15 -17.02 -10.73
CA GLN A 82 -10.58 -16.86 -12.12
C GLN A 82 -12.08 -16.56 -12.14
N TYR A 83 -12.43 -15.36 -12.56
CA TYR A 83 -13.82 -14.88 -12.66
C TYR A 83 -14.50 -15.40 -13.93
N GLU A 84 -15.82 -15.51 -13.87
CA GLU A 84 -16.67 -15.96 -14.98
C GLU A 84 -17.52 -14.79 -15.48
N ARG A 85 -17.82 -14.75 -16.78
CA ARG A 85 -18.80 -13.79 -17.31
C ARG A 85 -20.20 -14.26 -16.91
N GLU A 86 -21.04 -13.35 -16.43
CA GLU A 86 -22.44 -13.66 -16.17
C GLU A 86 -23.15 -14.02 -17.48
N ALA A 87 -24.08 -14.99 -17.42
CA ALA A 87 -24.77 -15.46 -18.62
C ALA A 87 -25.58 -14.32 -19.29
N GLY A 88 -25.11 -13.87 -20.46
CA GLY A 88 -25.73 -12.78 -21.22
C GLY A 88 -25.34 -11.37 -20.76
N SER A 89 -24.32 -11.23 -19.89
CA SER A 89 -23.71 -9.95 -19.53
C SER A 89 -22.24 -9.89 -19.94
N GLU A 90 -21.72 -8.67 -20.04
CA GLU A 90 -20.28 -8.41 -20.12
C GLU A 90 -19.63 -8.38 -18.73
N ASP A 91 -20.43 -8.38 -17.67
CA ASP A 91 -19.93 -8.31 -16.30
C ASP A 91 -19.32 -9.65 -15.85
N PHE A 92 -18.26 -9.54 -15.08
CA PHE A 92 -17.61 -10.64 -14.40
C PHE A 92 -18.22 -10.87 -13.01
N ALA A 93 -18.44 -12.13 -12.66
CA ALA A 93 -18.92 -12.57 -11.37
C ALA A 93 -18.01 -13.66 -10.78
N LEU A 94 -18.13 -13.87 -9.47
CA LEU A 94 -17.51 -15.03 -8.85
C LEU A 94 -18.10 -16.32 -9.43
N PRO A 95 -17.27 -17.35 -9.66
CA PRO A 95 -17.75 -18.68 -10.00
C PRO A 95 -18.79 -19.17 -9.01
N GLN A 96 -19.82 -19.87 -9.51
CA GLN A 96 -20.95 -20.32 -8.68
C GLN A 96 -20.52 -21.18 -7.48
N TRP A 97 -19.44 -21.96 -7.62
CA TRP A 97 -18.92 -22.81 -6.55
C TRP A 97 -18.26 -22.01 -5.41
N LEU A 98 -17.83 -20.76 -5.65
CA LEU A 98 -17.29 -19.83 -4.65
C LEU A 98 -18.37 -19.00 -3.95
N LEU A 99 -19.62 -19.04 -4.42
CA LEU A 99 -20.75 -18.41 -3.75
C LEU A 99 -21.20 -19.25 -2.54
N LEU A 100 -20.36 -19.26 -1.50
CA LEU A 100 -20.58 -20.03 -0.27
C LEU A 100 -21.83 -19.54 0.47
N GLU A 101 -22.64 -20.47 0.96
CA GLU A 101 -23.87 -20.16 1.70
C GLU A 101 -23.56 -19.32 2.95
N GLY A 102 -24.30 -18.22 3.14
CA GLY A 102 -24.10 -17.30 4.27
C GLY A 102 -23.01 -16.25 4.06
N TYR A 103 -22.25 -16.30 2.96
CA TYR A 103 -21.17 -15.35 2.69
C TYR A 103 -21.58 -14.19 1.78
N LEU A 104 -21.03 -13.00 2.04
CA LEU A 104 -21.08 -11.84 1.14
C LEU A 104 -19.73 -11.70 0.46
N PRO A 105 -19.66 -11.80 -0.88
CA PRO A 105 -18.43 -11.53 -1.60
C PRO A 105 -18.24 -10.03 -1.83
N CYS A 106 -16.97 -9.62 -1.88
CA CYS A 106 -16.50 -8.38 -2.46
C CYS A 106 -15.39 -8.72 -3.45
N ILE A 107 -15.47 -8.11 -4.62
CA ILE A 107 -14.66 -8.42 -5.79
C ILE A 107 -14.10 -7.12 -6.39
N PRO A 108 -13.12 -7.20 -7.29
CA PRO A 108 -12.59 -6.02 -7.97
C PRO A 108 -13.67 -5.34 -8.84
N PRO A 109 -13.51 -4.04 -9.12
CA PRO A 109 -14.34 -3.33 -10.09
C PRO A 109 -14.32 -3.99 -11.49
N GLN A 110 -15.44 -3.90 -12.21
CA GLN A 110 -15.62 -4.56 -13.51
C GLN A 110 -14.62 -4.10 -14.57
N ASP A 111 -14.26 -2.82 -14.58
CA ASP A 111 -13.24 -2.26 -15.48
C ASP A 111 -11.85 -2.85 -15.20
N ALA A 112 -11.49 -3.04 -13.92
CA ALA A 112 -10.24 -3.71 -13.55
C ALA A 112 -10.21 -5.18 -14.01
N LEU A 113 -11.33 -5.90 -13.87
CA LEU A 113 -11.46 -7.29 -14.34
C LEU A 113 -11.38 -7.37 -15.87
N ALA A 114 -12.10 -6.51 -16.59
CA ALA A 114 -12.06 -6.43 -18.05
C ALA A 114 -10.66 -6.13 -18.58
N ASN A 115 -9.91 -5.23 -17.94
CA ASN A 115 -8.52 -4.93 -18.31
C ASN A 115 -7.59 -6.15 -18.18
N ILE A 116 -7.75 -6.93 -17.10
CA ILE A 116 -6.98 -8.18 -16.93
C ILE A 116 -7.41 -9.25 -17.93
N ALA A 117 -8.71 -9.41 -18.20
CA ALA A 117 -9.21 -10.36 -19.19
C ALA A 117 -8.65 -10.06 -20.59
N ALA A 118 -8.67 -8.79 -21.02
CA ALA A 118 -8.11 -8.37 -22.30
C ALA A 118 -6.58 -8.57 -22.38
N ARG A 119 -5.85 -8.35 -21.28
CA ARG A 119 -4.42 -8.68 -21.20
C ARG A 119 -4.19 -10.19 -21.34
N ASN A 120 -4.98 -11.00 -20.66
CA ASN A 120 -4.87 -12.46 -20.68
C ASN A 120 -5.23 -13.05 -22.05
N GLU A 121 -6.22 -12.49 -22.76
CA GLU A 121 -6.54 -12.89 -24.13
C GLU A 121 -5.35 -12.64 -25.07
N ARG A 122 -4.69 -11.49 -24.90
CA ARG A 122 -3.53 -11.10 -25.71
C ARG A 122 -2.32 -12.00 -25.47
N VAL A 123 -1.99 -12.28 -24.20
CA VAL A 123 -0.77 -13.01 -23.82
C VAL A 123 -0.96 -14.52 -23.84
N LEU A 124 -2.11 -15.00 -23.37
CA LEU A 124 -2.41 -16.42 -23.12
C LEU A 124 -3.48 -17.00 -24.06
N GLY A 125 -4.17 -16.15 -24.84
CA GLY A 125 -5.20 -16.61 -25.79
C GLY A 125 -6.55 -16.92 -25.15
N THR A 126 -6.72 -16.60 -23.88
CA THR A 126 -7.96 -16.84 -23.13
C THR A 126 -8.41 -15.55 -22.47
N GLU A 127 -9.61 -15.10 -22.81
CA GLU A 127 -10.26 -13.94 -22.20
C GLU A 127 -10.84 -14.33 -20.82
N ALA A 128 -9.98 -14.37 -19.80
CA ALA A 128 -10.37 -14.68 -18.44
C ALA A 128 -9.79 -13.63 -17.47
N ALA A 129 -10.64 -13.08 -16.61
CA ALA A 129 -10.21 -12.17 -15.56
C ALA A 129 -9.72 -12.96 -14.34
N ILE A 130 -8.59 -12.54 -13.77
CA ILE A 130 -8.04 -13.13 -12.54
C ILE A 130 -7.80 -12.02 -11.53
N GLY A 131 -8.16 -12.25 -10.28
CA GLY A 131 -7.90 -11.30 -9.20
C GLY A 131 -8.17 -11.86 -7.82
N ASN A 132 -8.21 -10.97 -6.84
CA ASN A 132 -8.49 -11.30 -5.46
C ASN A 132 -9.99 -11.23 -5.16
N ALA A 133 -10.45 -11.88 -4.10
CA ALA A 133 -11.78 -11.70 -3.54
C ALA A 133 -11.72 -11.70 -2.01
N VAL A 134 -12.73 -11.12 -1.37
CA VAL A 134 -12.96 -11.23 0.08
C VAL A 134 -14.39 -11.73 0.29
N LEU A 135 -14.56 -12.82 1.03
CA LEU A 135 -15.88 -13.30 1.44
C LEU A 135 -16.04 -13.11 2.94
N ILE A 136 -17.20 -12.59 3.38
CA ILE A 136 -17.49 -12.40 4.81
C ILE A 136 -18.77 -13.11 5.25
N ARG A 137 -18.75 -13.66 6.46
CA ARG A 137 -19.86 -14.41 7.05
C ARG A 137 -20.97 -13.47 7.57
N ARG A 138 -22.07 -13.36 6.82
CA ARG A 138 -23.09 -12.28 6.97
C ARG A 138 -23.84 -12.33 8.30
N GLU A 139 -24.00 -13.50 8.90
CA GLU A 139 -24.70 -13.66 10.17
C GLU A 139 -23.87 -13.21 11.38
N ARG A 140 -22.54 -13.09 11.23
CA ARG A 140 -21.62 -12.63 12.30
C ARG A 140 -21.06 -11.24 12.05
N LEU A 141 -20.93 -10.84 10.79
CA LEU A 141 -20.30 -9.60 10.37
C LEU A 141 -21.23 -8.72 9.54
N GLU A 142 -20.97 -7.43 9.53
CA GLU A 142 -21.59 -6.48 8.60
C GLU A 142 -20.55 -5.56 7.98
N VAL A 143 -20.76 -5.20 6.71
CA VAL A 143 -19.92 -4.24 5.99
C VAL A 143 -20.28 -2.83 6.45
N VAL A 144 -19.26 -2.08 6.88
CA VAL A 144 -19.36 -0.66 7.22
C VAL A 144 -19.16 0.20 5.98
N LYS A 145 -18.13 -0.12 5.18
CA LYS A 145 -17.76 0.62 3.98
C LYS A 145 -16.94 -0.26 3.04
N GLU A 146 -17.21 -0.20 1.74
CA GLU A 146 -16.35 -0.82 0.73
C GLU A 146 -15.26 0.15 0.28
N SER A 147 -14.11 -0.38 -0.14
CA SER A 147 -13.02 0.45 -0.68
C SER A 147 -13.35 0.91 -2.10
N GLU A 148 -13.24 2.22 -2.34
CA GLU A 148 -13.38 2.82 -3.67
C GLU A 148 -12.18 2.53 -4.60
N ARG A 149 -11.09 1.96 -4.04
CA ARG A 149 -9.82 1.73 -4.73
C ARG A 149 -9.50 0.24 -4.86
N ASN A 150 -10.52 -0.61 -4.90
CA ASN A 150 -10.32 -2.03 -5.18
C ASN A 150 -9.73 -2.24 -6.57
N GLY A 151 -8.90 -3.26 -6.70
CA GLY A 151 -8.27 -3.68 -7.94
C GLY A 151 -8.06 -5.19 -7.93
N THR A 152 -7.47 -5.73 -9.00
CA THR A 152 -7.32 -7.19 -9.12
C THR A 152 -6.30 -7.79 -8.13
N THR A 153 -5.33 -7.00 -7.65
CA THR A 153 -4.31 -7.43 -6.68
C THR A 153 -4.59 -6.99 -5.24
N LEU A 154 -5.64 -6.21 -5.01
CA LEU A 154 -6.03 -5.69 -3.71
C LEU A 154 -7.55 -5.51 -3.67
N VAL A 155 -8.22 -6.31 -2.85
CA VAL A 155 -9.63 -6.12 -2.50
C VAL A 155 -9.72 -5.84 -1.02
N ALA A 156 -10.35 -4.73 -0.64
CA ALA A 156 -10.53 -4.34 0.74
C ALA A 156 -11.94 -3.85 1.04
N MET A 157 -12.34 -4.03 2.30
CA MET A 157 -13.57 -3.52 2.87
C MET A 157 -13.39 -3.26 4.36
N CYS A 158 -14.22 -2.42 4.95
CA CYS A 158 -14.31 -2.23 6.39
C CYS A 158 -15.51 -3.01 6.91
N ILE A 159 -15.28 -3.88 7.88
CA ILE A 159 -16.30 -4.69 8.54
C ILE A 159 -16.41 -4.33 10.01
N ARG A 160 -17.49 -4.75 10.67
CA ARG A 160 -17.57 -4.80 12.12
C ARG A 160 -18.39 -6.00 12.58
N GLY A 161 -18.33 -6.28 13.87
CA GLY A 161 -19.19 -7.28 14.49
C GLY A 161 -20.66 -6.90 14.40
N ARG A 162 -21.51 -7.82 13.95
CA ARG A 162 -22.95 -7.58 13.90
C ARG A 162 -23.53 -7.43 15.32
N PRO A 163 -24.36 -6.41 15.60
CA PRO A 163 -25.01 -6.27 16.89
C PRO A 163 -25.80 -7.52 17.31
N GLY A 164 -25.72 -7.90 18.58
CA GLY A 164 -26.39 -9.09 19.11
C GLY A 164 -25.68 -10.41 18.84
N THR A 165 -24.55 -10.40 18.11
CA THR A 165 -23.71 -11.58 17.91
C THR A 165 -22.54 -11.58 18.90
N PRO A 166 -21.87 -12.73 19.12
CA PRO A 166 -20.66 -12.78 19.94
C PRO A 166 -19.49 -11.94 19.41
N LEU A 167 -19.51 -11.53 18.13
CA LEU A 167 -18.51 -10.64 17.55
C LEU A 167 -18.84 -9.16 17.70
N ALA A 168 -19.98 -8.77 18.27
CA ALA A 168 -20.36 -7.36 18.46
C ALA A 168 -19.26 -6.43 19.05
N PRO A 169 -18.30 -6.90 19.89
CA PRO A 169 -17.18 -6.08 20.35
C PRO A 169 -16.19 -5.66 19.25
N LEU A 170 -16.14 -6.37 18.11
CA LEU A 170 -15.27 -6.05 16.98
C LEU A 170 -15.65 -4.69 16.39
N GLN A 171 -14.77 -3.72 16.59
CA GLN A 171 -14.89 -2.36 16.05
C GLN A 171 -14.73 -2.36 14.51
N PRO A 172 -15.01 -1.24 13.82
CA PRO A 172 -14.71 -1.11 12.40
C PRO A 172 -13.24 -1.48 12.09
N THR A 173 -13.05 -2.56 11.34
CA THR A 173 -11.74 -3.11 10.96
C THR A 173 -11.69 -3.27 9.45
N ALA A 174 -10.68 -2.67 8.83
CA ALA A 174 -10.37 -2.88 7.43
C ALA A 174 -9.82 -4.30 7.22
N ILE A 175 -10.36 -5.00 6.25
CA ILE A 175 -9.92 -6.31 5.77
C ILE A 175 -9.36 -6.11 4.38
N ALA A 176 -8.19 -6.67 4.09
CA ALA A 176 -7.60 -6.65 2.75
C ALA A 176 -7.11 -8.03 2.31
N SER A 177 -7.50 -8.45 1.11
CA SER A 177 -6.89 -9.57 0.38
C SER A 177 -5.85 -9.02 -0.59
N LEU A 178 -4.58 -9.38 -0.40
CA LEU A 178 -3.46 -8.94 -1.25
C LEU A 178 -2.89 -10.09 -2.08
N HIS A 179 -2.47 -9.76 -3.31
CA HIS A 179 -1.58 -10.60 -4.11
C HIS A 179 -0.51 -9.67 -4.66
N LEU A 180 0.61 -9.57 -3.94
CA LEU A 180 1.64 -8.59 -4.25
C LEU A 180 2.45 -8.99 -5.48
N ASP A 181 3.13 -8.02 -6.10
CA ASP A 181 3.94 -8.27 -7.29
C ASP A 181 5.04 -9.32 -7.06
N ALA A 182 5.19 -10.27 -7.99
CA ALA A 182 6.13 -11.37 -7.86
C ALA A 182 7.59 -11.01 -8.20
N LYS A 183 7.85 -9.82 -8.77
CA LYS A 183 9.17 -9.45 -9.33
C LYS A 183 9.75 -8.17 -8.75
N SER A 184 8.92 -7.17 -8.45
CA SER A 184 9.35 -5.82 -8.07
C SER A 184 9.03 -5.53 -6.60
N GLU A 185 10.07 -5.42 -5.77
CA GLU A 185 9.92 -5.01 -4.36
C GLU A 185 9.27 -3.63 -4.25
N GLU A 186 9.61 -2.69 -5.14
CA GLU A 186 8.99 -1.36 -5.18
C GLU A 186 7.46 -1.45 -5.37
N GLN A 187 6.99 -2.29 -6.30
CA GLN A 187 5.55 -2.49 -6.47
C GLN A 187 4.92 -3.15 -5.25
N ARG A 188 5.60 -4.11 -4.61
CA ARG A 188 5.12 -4.71 -3.35
C ARG A 188 4.95 -3.67 -2.25
N VAL A 189 5.95 -2.80 -2.04
CA VAL A 189 5.89 -1.69 -1.08
C VAL A 189 4.72 -0.75 -1.41
N LYS A 190 4.60 -0.34 -2.68
CA LYS A 190 3.50 0.53 -3.13
C LYS A 190 2.12 -0.10 -2.91
N GLN A 191 1.95 -1.37 -3.25
CA GLN A 191 0.69 -2.11 -3.10
C GLN A 191 0.32 -2.29 -1.62
N LEU A 192 1.28 -2.65 -0.77
CA LEU A 192 1.06 -2.77 0.67
C LEU A 192 0.73 -1.40 1.28
N GLY A 193 1.49 -0.35 0.96
CA GLY A 193 1.21 1.03 1.40
C GLY A 193 -0.20 1.50 1.04
N ARG A 194 -0.68 1.19 -0.17
CA ARG A 194 -2.08 1.47 -0.58
C ARG A 194 -3.11 0.82 0.35
N SER A 195 -2.85 -0.36 0.90
CA SER A 195 -3.79 -1.00 1.84
C SER A 195 -3.91 -0.23 3.16
N LEU A 196 -2.81 0.35 3.65
CA LEU A 196 -2.82 1.21 4.85
C LEU A 196 -3.57 2.52 4.57
N GLU A 197 -3.34 3.13 3.41
CA GLU A 197 -4.11 4.30 2.96
C GLU A 197 -5.61 4.01 2.83
N GLN A 198 -5.98 2.82 2.33
CA GLN A 198 -7.38 2.42 2.21
C GLN A 198 -8.05 2.26 3.57
N ALA A 199 -7.37 1.69 4.57
CA ALA A 199 -7.88 1.64 5.94
C ALA A 199 -8.23 3.05 6.45
N ARG A 200 -7.31 4.00 6.26
CA ARG A 200 -7.49 5.42 6.61
C ARG A 200 -8.68 6.05 5.88
N ALA A 201 -8.80 5.83 4.58
CA ALA A 201 -9.91 6.32 3.77
C ALA A 201 -11.28 5.70 4.17
N MET A 202 -11.25 4.52 4.79
CA MET A 202 -12.41 3.89 5.40
C MET A 202 -12.71 4.37 6.83
N GLY A 203 -11.91 5.30 7.37
CA GLY A 203 -12.11 5.90 8.68
C GLY A 203 -11.70 5.00 9.84
N THR A 204 -10.85 4.00 9.58
CA THR A 204 -10.28 3.13 10.62
C THR A 204 -8.76 3.03 10.48
N ARG A 205 -8.13 2.56 11.53
CA ARG A 205 -6.73 2.13 11.52
C ARG A 205 -6.58 0.67 11.85
N GLU A 206 -7.67 0.04 12.28
CA GLU A 206 -7.67 -1.39 12.54
C GLU A 206 -7.65 -2.09 11.19
N LEU A 207 -6.63 -2.91 10.97
CA LEU A 207 -6.35 -3.49 9.68
C LEU A 207 -5.94 -4.95 9.86
N LEU A 208 -6.58 -5.81 9.08
CA LEU A 208 -6.25 -7.23 8.93
C LEU A 208 -6.01 -7.50 7.44
N ILE A 209 -4.76 -7.71 7.08
CA ILE A 209 -4.32 -8.01 5.73
C ILE A 209 -4.00 -9.50 5.66
N ALA A 210 -4.43 -10.18 4.61
CA ALA A 210 -3.98 -11.53 4.33
C ALA A 210 -3.81 -11.78 2.84
N GLY A 211 -2.87 -12.65 2.47
CA GLY A 211 -2.68 -13.02 1.08
C GLY A 211 -1.26 -13.44 0.73
N ASP A 212 -1.07 -13.68 -0.56
CA ASP A 212 0.22 -13.98 -1.16
C ASP A 212 1.03 -12.69 -1.31
N MET A 213 2.06 -12.55 -0.47
CA MET A 213 2.93 -11.38 -0.48
C MET A 213 4.09 -11.52 -1.47
N ASN A 214 4.25 -12.69 -2.11
CA ASN A 214 5.37 -12.99 -3.00
C ASN A 214 6.75 -12.64 -2.39
N THR A 215 6.86 -12.73 -1.07
CA THR A 215 8.10 -12.51 -0.32
C THR A 215 8.05 -13.29 0.99
N GLU A 216 9.21 -13.73 1.46
CA GLU A 216 9.36 -14.45 2.74
C GLU A 216 9.16 -13.54 3.97
N CYS A 217 9.13 -12.22 3.75
CA CYS A 217 9.01 -11.22 4.81
C CYS A 217 10.06 -11.43 5.92
N LEU A 218 11.30 -11.74 5.54
CA LEU A 218 12.41 -11.86 6.49
C LEU A 218 12.88 -10.48 6.94
N LYS A 219 13.66 -10.44 8.02
CA LYS A 219 14.26 -9.21 8.54
C LYS A 219 15.18 -8.61 7.46
N GLY A 220 14.94 -7.35 7.10
CA GLY A 220 15.61 -6.67 5.99
C GLY A 220 14.78 -6.55 4.70
N SER A 221 13.67 -7.29 4.56
CA SER A 221 12.70 -7.08 3.47
C SER A 221 11.97 -5.75 3.64
N CYS A 222 11.69 -5.05 2.53
CA CYS A 222 10.94 -3.80 2.58
C CYS A 222 9.47 -4.04 2.97
N VAL A 223 8.90 -5.21 2.62
CA VAL A 223 7.56 -5.60 3.08
C VAL A 223 7.52 -5.84 4.59
N ALA A 224 8.56 -6.47 5.15
CA ALA A 224 8.68 -6.69 6.60
C ALA A 224 8.86 -5.37 7.38
N ALA A 225 9.33 -4.30 6.72
CA ALA A 225 9.53 -2.99 7.32
C ALA A 225 8.21 -2.29 7.75
N TYR A 226 7.06 -2.76 7.27
CA TYR A 226 5.74 -2.30 7.73
C TYR A 226 5.34 -2.84 9.12
N LEU A 227 6.08 -3.82 9.65
CA LEU A 227 5.78 -4.45 10.93
C LEU A 227 6.40 -3.67 12.09
N CYS A 228 5.65 -3.47 13.17
CA CYS A 228 6.10 -2.61 14.29
C CYS A 228 7.05 -3.27 15.29
N ASP A 229 7.06 -4.61 15.33
CA ASP A 229 7.85 -5.37 16.32
C ASP A 229 9.14 -5.97 15.73
N VAL A 230 9.55 -5.50 14.55
CA VAL A 230 10.77 -6.01 13.90
C VAL A 230 11.95 -5.17 14.37
N GLU A 231 12.89 -5.81 15.06
CA GLU A 231 14.18 -5.22 15.35
C GLU A 231 14.82 -4.68 14.06
N ALA A 232 15.52 -3.55 14.15
CA ALA A 232 16.21 -2.97 13.00
C ALA A 232 17.14 -4.03 12.35
N PRO A 233 17.07 -4.22 11.02
CA PRO A 233 17.91 -5.17 10.34
C PRO A 233 19.38 -4.75 10.40
N SER A 234 20.26 -5.73 10.55
CA SER A 234 21.69 -5.56 10.33
C SER A 234 21.97 -5.24 8.86
N LYS A 235 23.18 -4.74 8.58
CA LYS A 235 23.61 -4.46 7.20
C LYS A 235 23.64 -5.72 6.34
N ASP A 236 23.99 -6.86 6.95
CA ASP A 236 24.10 -8.14 6.25
C ASP A 236 22.70 -8.69 5.93
N GLU A 237 21.74 -8.61 6.85
CA GLU A 237 20.34 -8.98 6.61
C GLU A 237 19.71 -8.12 5.48
N LEU A 238 19.96 -6.80 5.47
CA LEU A 238 19.51 -5.94 4.37
C LEU A 238 20.14 -6.34 3.02
N ALA A 239 21.43 -6.68 3.01
CA ALA A 239 22.13 -7.07 1.79
C ALA A 239 21.69 -8.43 1.26
N GLU A 240 21.42 -9.38 2.15
CA GLU A 240 20.88 -10.70 1.82
C GLU A 240 19.49 -10.58 1.18
N GLU A 241 18.58 -9.84 1.79
CA GLU A 241 17.22 -9.65 1.26
C GLU A 241 17.22 -8.86 -0.06
N CYS A 242 18.09 -7.86 -0.18
CA CYS A 242 18.30 -7.14 -1.44
C CYS A 242 18.78 -8.08 -2.55
N SER A 243 19.77 -8.93 -2.27
CA SER A 243 20.30 -9.92 -3.23
C SER A 243 19.23 -10.91 -3.69
N LYS A 244 18.44 -11.46 -2.75
CA LYS A 244 17.33 -12.39 -3.04
C LYS A 244 16.25 -11.73 -3.88
N ALA A 245 15.80 -10.53 -3.51
CA ALA A 245 14.75 -9.83 -4.23
C ALA A 245 15.17 -9.46 -5.66
N LEU A 246 16.45 -9.11 -5.86
CA LEU A 246 17.04 -8.83 -7.16
C LEU A 246 17.50 -10.08 -7.93
N ARG A 247 17.39 -11.27 -7.32
CA ARG A 247 17.81 -12.56 -7.90
C ARG A 247 19.28 -12.57 -8.35
N LEU A 248 20.17 -11.96 -7.58
CA LEU A 248 21.59 -11.85 -7.94
C LEU A 248 22.36 -13.17 -7.78
N SER A 249 21.87 -14.10 -6.97
CA SER A 249 22.52 -15.38 -6.67
C SER A 249 22.24 -16.49 -7.69
N SER A 250 21.28 -16.33 -8.60
CA SER A 250 20.90 -17.37 -9.58
C SER A 250 21.70 -17.32 -10.89
N LEU A 251 22.67 -16.41 -11.01
CA LEU A 251 23.58 -16.36 -12.15
C LEU A 251 24.79 -17.27 -11.90
N GLU A 252 24.56 -18.58 -11.70
CA GLU A 252 25.67 -19.50 -11.95
C GLU A 252 25.98 -19.43 -13.46
N PRO A 253 27.25 -19.23 -13.85
CA PRO A 253 27.61 -19.13 -15.26
C PRO A 253 27.22 -20.45 -15.93
N SER A 254 26.16 -20.41 -16.74
CA SER A 254 25.79 -21.53 -17.58
C SER A 254 26.97 -21.84 -18.50
N GLU A 255 27.64 -22.99 -18.30
CA GLU A 255 28.79 -23.42 -19.09
C GLU A 255 28.44 -23.68 -20.58
N ASP A 256 27.17 -23.52 -20.97
CA ASP A 256 26.71 -23.68 -22.35
C ASP A 256 26.89 -22.38 -23.16
N GLY A 257 28.13 -22.18 -23.63
CA GLY A 257 28.51 -21.16 -24.61
C GLY A 257 27.85 -21.37 -25.98
N SER A 258 26.61 -20.89 -26.12
CA SER A 258 26.00 -20.65 -27.43
C SER A 258 25.91 -19.14 -27.70
N GLU A 259 26.96 -18.63 -28.34
CA GLU A 259 26.94 -17.34 -29.02
C GLU A 259 25.91 -17.41 -30.16
N ASP A 260 24.79 -16.70 -30.06
CA ASP A 260 24.08 -16.16 -31.24
C ASP A 260 22.97 -15.18 -30.82
N GLY A 261 23.05 -13.95 -31.34
CA GLY A 261 21.87 -13.06 -31.47
C GLY A 261 22.04 -11.64 -30.94
N GLN A 262 22.66 -10.76 -31.73
CA GLN A 262 22.58 -9.30 -31.59
C GLN A 262 21.14 -8.81 -31.84
N VAL A 263 20.65 -7.88 -31.01
CA VAL A 263 19.44 -7.09 -31.28
C VAL A 263 19.76 -5.60 -31.11
N GLU A 264 19.36 -4.82 -32.11
CA GLU A 264 19.64 -3.38 -32.30
C GLU A 264 18.89 -2.47 -31.31
N GLU A 265 19.59 -1.40 -30.89
CA GLU A 265 19.10 -0.32 -30.03
C GLU A 265 18.24 0.72 -30.78
N GLY A 266 17.20 1.23 -30.11
CA GLY A 266 16.36 2.32 -30.63
C GLY A 266 15.87 3.31 -29.57
N GLY A 267 16.59 4.42 -29.42
CA GLY A 267 16.13 5.82 -29.31
C GLY A 267 15.02 6.25 -28.33
N ALA A 268 15.42 7.01 -27.30
CA ALA A 268 14.56 7.72 -26.34
C ALA A 268 14.06 9.09 -26.83
N THR A 269 12.84 9.49 -26.42
CA THR A 269 12.42 10.91 -26.27
C THR A 269 11.44 11.08 -25.11
N SER A 270 11.50 12.24 -24.45
CA SER A 270 10.87 12.59 -23.17
C SER A 270 9.65 13.50 -23.30
N GLY A 271 8.71 13.43 -22.35
CA GLY A 271 7.62 14.40 -22.18
C GLY A 271 6.63 14.03 -21.07
N ALA A 272 6.43 14.95 -20.11
CA ALA A 272 5.68 14.78 -18.86
C ALA A 272 4.19 15.18 -18.96
N GLY A 273 3.33 14.54 -18.16
CA GLY A 273 1.96 14.98 -17.84
C GLY A 273 1.06 13.87 -17.27
N GLU A 274 0.54 14.08 -16.06
CA GLU A 274 -0.40 13.21 -15.33
C GLU A 274 -1.73 12.99 -16.10
N GLU A 275 -2.15 11.74 -16.32
CA GLU A 275 -3.56 11.30 -16.43
C GLU A 275 -3.63 9.76 -16.62
N VAL A 276 -4.39 9.11 -15.75
CA VAL A 276 -5.04 7.77 -15.85
C VAL A 276 -4.25 6.62 -16.50
N ASP A 277 -3.75 5.71 -15.67
CA ASP A 277 -3.02 4.45 -15.96
C ASP A 277 -3.78 3.47 -16.91
N ALA A 278 -3.92 3.82 -18.19
CA ALA A 278 -4.47 2.93 -19.22
C ALA A 278 -3.70 2.94 -20.56
N LYS A 279 -2.60 3.70 -20.71
CA LYS A 279 -1.85 3.75 -21.98
C LYS A 279 -0.32 3.81 -21.85
N ARG A 280 0.26 3.13 -20.85
CA ARG A 280 1.68 2.78 -20.88
C ARG A 280 1.78 1.28 -21.19
N GLU A 281 1.74 0.96 -22.49
CA GLU A 281 2.32 -0.31 -22.95
C GLU A 281 3.84 -0.20 -22.74
N GLU A 282 4.27 -0.54 -21.53
CA GLU A 282 5.64 -0.98 -21.32
C GLU A 282 5.82 -2.20 -22.21
N SER A 283 6.56 -2.00 -23.30
CA SER A 283 7.37 -3.06 -23.85
C SER A 283 8.21 -3.60 -22.70
N ILE A 284 7.75 -4.69 -22.08
CA ILE A 284 8.55 -5.53 -21.19
C ILE A 284 9.59 -6.18 -22.10
N VAL A 285 10.57 -5.40 -22.54
CA VAL A 285 11.90 -5.94 -22.79
C VAL A 285 12.35 -6.39 -21.40
N PRO A 286 12.76 -7.65 -21.19
CA PRO A 286 13.44 -7.99 -19.95
C PRO A 286 14.56 -6.98 -19.79
N ASP A 287 14.56 -6.21 -18.69
CA ASP A 287 15.65 -5.30 -18.37
C ASP A 287 16.94 -6.09 -18.59
N ALA A 288 17.71 -5.69 -19.60
CA ALA A 288 18.98 -6.32 -19.88
C ALA A 288 19.76 -6.26 -18.57
N ALA A 289 20.10 -7.43 -18.03
CA ALA A 289 20.86 -7.53 -16.80
C ALA A 289 22.03 -6.54 -16.92
N PRO A 290 22.20 -5.60 -15.96
CA PRO A 290 23.24 -4.60 -16.08
C PRO A 290 24.56 -5.35 -16.34
N ALA A 291 25.25 -4.99 -17.42
CA ALA A 291 26.43 -5.71 -17.95
C ALA A 291 27.64 -5.80 -16.99
N ASN A 292 27.45 -5.42 -15.73
CA ASN A 292 28.40 -5.43 -14.64
C ASN A 292 27.76 -6.04 -13.36
N ALA A 293 27.14 -7.22 -13.46
CA ALA A 293 26.79 -7.97 -12.27
C ALA A 293 28.09 -8.34 -11.53
N PRO A 294 28.26 -7.97 -10.24
CA PRO A 294 29.46 -8.31 -9.50
C PRO A 294 29.59 -9.83 -9.37
N GLU A 295 30.80 -10.37 -9.59
CA GLU A 295 31.11 -11.81 -9.64
C GLU A 295 30.70 -12.61 -8.38
N ASN A 296 30.34 -11.95 -7.28
CA ASN A 296 30.06 -12.59 -5.99
C ASN A 296 28.56 -12.62 -5.61
N GLY A 297 27.64 -12.21 -6.48
CA GLY A 297 26.19 -12.20 -6.19
C GLY A 297 25.77 -11.20 -5.09
N ALA A 298 26.69 -10.36 -4.61
CA ALA A 298 26.42 -9.31 -3.64
C ALA A 298 25.83 -8.07 -4.35
N PRO A 299 24.87 -7.36 -3.74
CA PRO A 299 24.31 -6.15 -4.32
C PRO A 299 25.37 -5.03 -4.36
N SER A 300 25.36 -4.26 -5.44
CA SER A 300 26.18 -3.05 -5.58
C SER A 300 25.77 -1.97 -4.57
N ASN A 301 26.64 -1.00 -4.30
CA ASN A 301 26.32 0.13 -3.40
C ASN A 301 25.07 0.90 -3.85
N ALA A 302 24.90 1.11 -5.16
CA ALA A 302 23.74 1.81 -5.70
C ALA A 302 22.43 1.00 -5.48
N GLN A 303 22.47 -0.32 -5.66
CA GLN A 303 21.34 -1.19 -5.35
C GLN A 303 21.01 -1.18 -3.85
N MET A 304 22.04 -1.19 -2.99
CA MET A 304 21.85 -1.09 -1.55
C MET A 304 21.26 0.25 -1.10
N ASP A 305 21.67 1.36 -1.71
CA ASP A 305 21.12 2.68 -1.40
C ASP A 305 19.66 2.80 -1.87
N ALA A 306 19.33 2.25 -3.05
CA ALA A 306 17.95 2.15 -3.53
C ALA A 306 17.09 1.27 -2.60
N TRP A 307 17.61 0.12 -2.17
CA TRP A 307 16.93 -0.78 -1.23
C TRP A 307 16.67 -0.10 0.12
N ARG A 308 17.64 0.62 0.68
CA ARG A 308 17.46 1.41 1.89
C ARG A 308 16.39 2.49 1.72
N GLY A 309 16.38 3.19 0.57
CA GLY A 309 15.34 4.17 0.27
C GLY A 309 13.93 3.56 0.25
N LEU A 310 13.77 2.37 -0.33
CA LEU A 310 12.50 1.63 -0.32
C LEU A 310 12.12 1.17 1.10
N PHE A 311 13.10 0.65 1.86
CA PHE A 311 12.90 0.24 3.24
C PHE A 311 12.45 1.42 4.11
N ASP A 312 13.13 2.56 4.03
CA ASP A 312 12.79 3.78 4.75
C ASP A 312 11.41 4.31 4.33
N THR A 313 11.04 4.18 3.05
CA THR A 313 9.70 4.53 2.56
C THR A 313 8.62 3.66 3.20
N ALA A 314 8.85 2.34 3.30
CA ALA A 314 7.92 1.42 3.95
C ALA A 314 7.76 1.72 5.45
N VAL A 315 8.87 1.96 6.16
CA VAL A 315 8.87 2.40 7.57
C VAL A 315 8.09 3.71 7.74
N ALA A 316 8.38 4.71 6.90
CA ALA A 316 7.71 6.00 6.92
C ALA A 316 6.21 5.86 6.65
N ALA A 317 5.79 5.00 5.72
CA ALA A 317 4.39 4.75 5.43
C ALA A 317 3.64 4.14 6.63
N GLY A 318 4.25 3.19 7.35
CA GLY A 318 3.72 2.65 8.60
C GLY A 318 3.53 3.73 9.67
N HIS A 319 4.55 4.59 9.87
CA HIS A 319 4.47 5.71 10.80
C HIS A 319 3.43 6.76 10.40
N GLN A 320 3.36 7.11 9.12
CA GLN A 320 2.45 8.13 8.61
C GLN A 320 0.98 7.72 8.72
N THR A 321 0.70 6.46 8.42
CA THR A 321 -0.67 5.92 8.53
C THR A 321 -1.03 5.55 9.97
N ARG A 322 -0.01 5.40 10.83
CA ARG A 322 -0.13 4.98 12.24
C ARG A 322 -0.89 3.66 12.38
N VAL A 323 -0.68 2.77 11.41
CA VAL A 323 -1.21 1.42 11.41
C VAL A 323 -0.10 0.50 11.85
N ALA A 324 -0.16 0.05 13.11
CA ALA A 324 0.86 -0.78 13.69
C ALA A 324 0.60 -2.27 13.42
N LEU A 325 1.27 -2.83 12.42
CA LEU A 325 1.06 -4.22 11.99
C LEU A 325 1.96 -5.19 12.78
N GLN A 326 1.35 -6.29 13.22
CA GLN A 326 2.02 -7.51 13.65
C GLN A 326 1.78 -8.62 12.64
N ARG A 327 2.67 -9.61 12.62
CA ARG A 327 2.58 -10.78 11.73
C ARG A 327 2.18 -12.02 12.51
N VAL A 328 1.20 -12.77 12.00
CA VAL A 328 0.94 -14.14 12.46
C VAL A 328 2.14 -15.02 12.09
N PRO A 329 2.68 -15.86 13.00
CA PRO A 329 3.85 -16.69 12.72
C PRO A 329 3.49 -17.88 11.80
N THR A 330 3.18 -17.58 10.54
CA THR A 330 2.97 -18.56 9.47
C THR A 330 4.30 -19.21 9.12
N GLY A 331 4.26 -20.50 8.81
CA GLY A 331 5.41 -21.24 8.28
C GLY A 331 5.45 -21.21 6.74
N PRO A 332 6.29 -22.04 6.11
CA PRO A 332 6.34 -22.15 4.65
C PRO A 332 5.00 -22.62 4.08
N THR A 333 4.52 -21.95 3.05
CA THR A 333 3.22 -22.19 2.42
C THR A 333 3.34 -22.72 1.00
N ARG A 334 4.49 -22.53 0.35
CA ARG A 334 4.73 -22.99 -1.02
C ARG A 334 5.85 -24.01 -1.05
N SER A 335 5.70 -25.04 -1.88
CA SER A 335 6.77 -26.00 -2.18
C SER A 335 6.81 -26.33 -3.68
N ALA A 336 7.96 -26.15 -4.32
CA ALA A 336 8.18 -26.34 -5.74
C ALA A 336 9.65 -26.60 -6.04
N TYR A 337 9.98 -27.07 -7.25
CA TYR A 337 11.38 -27.05 -7.67
C TYR A 337 11.92 -25.62 -7.75
N ALA A 338 13.21 -25.44 -7.49
CA ALA A 338 13.89 -24.19 -7.79
C ALA A 338 13.73 -23.85 -9.29
N HIS A 339 13.84 -22.57 -9.65
CA HIS A 339 13.57 -22.10 -11.02
C HIS A 339 14.34 -22.87 -12.11
N ASP A 340 15.52 -23.37 -11.77
CA ASP A 340 16.42 -24.09 -12.69
C ASP A 340 16.58 -25.58 -12.34
N ALA A 341 15.80 -26.08 -11.37
CA ALA A 341 15.82 -27.47 -10.97
C ALA A 341 14.69 -28.26 -11.63
N ASP A 342 15.05 -29.40 -12.21
CA ASP A 342 14.09 -30.33 -12.85
C ASP A 342 13.84 -31.59 -12.01
N ALA A 343 14.41 -31.66 -10.81
CA ALA A 343 14.40 -32.82 -9.94
C ALA A 343 14.30 -32.41 -8.46
N PRO A 344 13.83 -33.30 -7.58
CA PRO A 344 13.76 -33.07 -6.13
C PRO A 344 15.15 -32.83 -5.51
N PRO A 345 15.20 -32.24 -4.28
CA PRO A 345 14.06 -31.87 -3.44
C PRO A 345 13.41 -30.56 -3.87
N CYS A 346 12.10 -30.43 -3.61
CA CYS A 346 11.44 -29.13 -3.68
C CYS A 346 12.00 -28.18 -2.61
N MET A 347 12.12 -26.90 -2.96
CA MET A 347 12.36 -25.83 -2.00
C MET A 347 11.04 -25.37 -1.42
N VAL A 348 11.08 -24.83 -0.19
CA VAL A 348 9.90 -24.30 0.49
C VAL A 348 10.07 -22.81 0.74
N TRP A 349 8.97 -22.06 0.63
CA TRP A 349 8.95 -20.61 0.86
C TRP A 349 7.73 -20.21 1.68
N SER A 350 7.86 -19.13 2.46
CA SER A 350 6.77 -18.55 3.23
C SER A 350 6.18 -17.36 2.49
N LEU A 351 5.30 -17.56 1.52
CA LEU A 351 4.80 -16.47 0.67
C LEU A 351 3.48 -15.88 1.15
N ASP A 352 2.66 -16.67 1.85
CA ASP A 352 1.36 -16.22 2.34
C ASP A 352 1.47 -15.77 3.81
N HIS A 353 1.00 -14.55 4.06
CA HIS A 353 1.11 -13.91 5.37
C HIS A 353 -0.23 -13.37 5.83
N ILE A 354 -0.39 -13.25 7.15
CA ILE A 354 -1.48 -12.51 7.79
C ILE A 354 -0.86 -11.43 8.65
N PHE A 355 -1.17 -10.17 8.34
CA PHE A 355 -0.81 -9.01 9.16
C PHE A 355 -2.03 -8.45 9.86
N TYR A 356 -1.91 -8.03 11.11
CA TYR A 356 -3.02 -7.53 11.90
C TYR A 356 -2.60 -6.37 12.81
N THR A 357 -3.51 -5.45 13.10
CA THR A 357 -3.31 -4.46 14.16
C THR A 357 -3.52 -5.07 15.54
N ALA A 358 -2.42 -5.20 16.28
CA ALA A 358 -2.46 -5.81 17.60
C ALA A 358 -3.28 -5.02 18.61
N ARG A 359 -3.51 -3.73 18.37
CA ARG A 359 -4.26 -2.83 19.24
C ARG A 359 -5.65 -3.35 19.59
N THR A 360 -6.39 -3.86 18.61
CA THR A 360 -7.76 -4.35 18.80
C THR A 360 -7.91 -5.85 18.55
N LEU A 361 -6.86 -6.53 18.08
CA LEU A 361 -6.88 -7.96 17.84
C LEU A 361 -5.73 -8.64 18.60
N ARG A 362 -6.06 -9.70 19.34
CA ARG A 362 -5.05 -10.58 19.97
C ARG A 362 -5.07 -11.93 19.26
N LEU A 363 -3.94 -12.31 18.69
CA LEU A 363 -3.79 -13.63 18.06
C LEU A 363 -4.04 -14.73 19.10
N HIS A 364 -5.02 -15.59 18.83
CA HIS A 364 -5.39 -16.72 19.68
C HIS A 364 -4.79 -18.02 19.15
N SER A 365 -5.12 -18.38 17.90
CA SER A 365 -4.57 -19.56 17.22
C SER A 365 -4.32 -19.31 15.74
N HIS A 366 -3.52 -20.18 15.13
CA HIS A 366 -3.27 -20.20 13.69
C HIS A 366 -3.02 -21.63 13.22
N TRP A 367 -3.28 -21.91 11.95
CA TRP A 367 -2.97 -23.21 11.36
C TRP A 367 -1.46 -23.41 11.20
N ALA A 368 -1.03 -24.67 11.27
CA ALA A 368 0.27 -25.13 10.83
C ALA A 368 0.37 -25.12 9.31
N ALA A 369 1.58 -24.85 8.79
CA ALA A 369 1.87 -24.87 7.35
C ALA A 369 2.72 -26.10 6.99
N LEU A 370 3.61 -26.01 5.99
CA LEU A 370 4.34 -27.16 5.44
C LEU A 370 5.29 -27.84 6.44
N GLU A 371 5.70 -27.15 7.50
CA GLU A 371 6.48 -27.76 8.59
C GLU A 371 5.72 -28.89 9.33
N ALA A 372 4.39 -28.99 9.16
CA ALA A 372 3.57 -30.08 9.66
C ALA A 372 3.16 -31.09 8.57
N ASP A 373 3.58 -30.89 7.31
CA ASP A 373 3.33 -31.80 6.17
C ASP A 373 4.64 -32.07 5.40
N PRO A 374 5.54 -32.90 5.95
CA PRO A 374 6.83 -33.18 5.32
C PRO A 374 6.71 -33.90 3.97
N GLU A 375 5.58 -34.58 3.73
CA GLU A 375 5.30 -35.23 2.43
C GLU A 375 5.11 -34.17 1.35
N ALA A 376 4.22 -33.19 1.59
CA ALA A 376 4.00 -32.08 0.65
C ALA A 376 5.24 -31.17 0.54
N ALA A 377 5.96 -30.94 1.64
CA ALA A 377 7.19 -30.15 1.61
C ALA A 377 8.25 -30.78 0.69
N ALA A 378 8.42 -32.11 0.72
CA ALA A 378 9.39 -32.81 -0.10
C ALA A 378 8.93 -33.03 -1.55
N ALA A 379 7.64 -33.30 -1.78
CA ALA A 379 7.09 -33.65 -3.09
C ALA A 379 6.65 -32.43 -3.93
N GLY A 380 6.46 -31.27 -3.29
CA GLY A 380 5.94 -30.07 -3.93
C GLY A 380 4.42 -29.99 -3.91
N LEU A 381 3.89 -28.79 -4.14
CA LEU A 381 2.48 -28.48 -4.30
C LEU A 381 2.19 -28.13 -5.77
N PRO A 382 1.03 -28.49 -6.33
CA PRO A 382 -0.12 -29.13 -5.69
C PRO A 382 0.04 -30.66 -5.49
N THR A 383 -0.75 -31.19 -4.56
CA THR A 383 -0.87 -32.63 -4.26
C THR A 383 -2.34 -33.08 -4.33
N SER A 384 -2.60 -34.37 -4.11
CA SER A 384 -3.98 -34.88 -4.00
C SER A 384 -4.75 -34.31 -2.80
N LYS A 385 -4.04 -33.92 -1.73
CA LYS A 385 -4.61 -33.34 -0.51
C LYS A 385 -4.67 -31.81 -0.56
N CYS A 386 -3.77 -31.17 -1.32
CA CYS A 386 -3.72 -29.71 -1.47
C CYS A 386 -3.77 -29.34 -2.95
N PRO A 387 -4.94 -28.92 -3.46
CA PRO A 387 -5.13 -28.68 -4.89
C PRO A 387 -4.47 -27.39 -5.41
N SER A 388 -4.04 -26.48 -4.54
CA SER A 388 -3.28 -25.27 -4.93
C SER A 388 -1.77 -25.50 -4.79
N ASP A 389 -0.95 -24.70 -5.48
CA ASP A 389 0.50 -24.63 -5.27
C ASP A 389 0.89 -23.88 -3.99
N HIS A 390 -0.09 -23.33 -3.27
CA HIS A 390 0.04 -22.75 -1.93
C HIS A 390 -0.75 -23.58 -0.90
N LEU A 391 -0.30 -23.59 0.35
CA LEU A 391 -1.11 -23.95 1.51
C LEU A 391 -1.90 -22.73 1.98
N PRO A 392 -3.17 -22.88 2.38
CA PRO A 392 -3.87 -21.80 3.03
C PRO A 392 -3.29 -21.51 4.40
N VAL A 393 -3.27 -20.22 4.75
CA VAL A 393 -2.96 -19.74 6.09
C VAL A 393 -4.25 -19.31 6.78
N ALA A 394 -4.37 -19.61 8.07
CA ALA A 394 -5.53 -19.22 8.85
C ALA A 394 -5.15 -18.80 10.25
N ALA A 395 -5.93 -17.88 10.81
CA ALA A 395 -5.77 -17.39 12.17
C ALA A 395 -7.10 -17.09 12.83
N THR A 396 -7.12 -17.16 14.16
CA THR A 396 -8.23 -16.69 14.99
C THR A 396 -7.73 -15.62 15.95
N PHE A 397 -8.56 -14.60 16.16
CA PHE A 397 -8.25 -13.44 16.98
C PHE A 397 -9.34 -13.22 18.01
N THR A 398 -8.95 -12.84 19.22
CA THR A 398 -9.88 -12.28 20.21
C THR A 398 -9.97 -10.77 19.97
N PRO A 399 -11.15 -10.23 19.63
CA PRO A 399 -11.35 -8.78 19.57
C PRO A 399 -11.19 -8.19 20.98
N VAL A 400 -10.46 -7.07 21.05
CA VAL A 400 -10.23 -6.29 22.27
C VAL A 400 -10.71 -4.89 22.01
N ALA A 401 -11.39 -4.31 23.01
CA ALA A 401 -11.78 -2.91 22.94
C ALA A 401 -10.55 -2.03 22.75
N ALA A 402 -10.59 -1.12 21.76
CA ALA A 402 -9.52 -0.17 21.56
C ALA A 402 -9.32 0.64 22.85
N ALA A 403 -8.07 0.74 23.31
CA ALA A 403 -7.74 1.65 24.39
C ALA A 403 -8.13 3.07 23.96
N THR A 404 -8.76 3.80 24.89
CA THR A 404 -9.15 5.19 24.72
C THR A 404 -8.42 6.03 25.77
N LEU A 405 -8.00 7.23 25.40
CA LEU A 405 -7.49 8.20 26.36
C LEU A 405 -8.59 8.54 27.38
N ASP A 406 -8.25 8.63 28.65
CA ASP A 406 -9.24 9.04 29.66
C ASP A 406 -9.63 10.52 29.49
N ALA A 407 -10.72 10.92 30.15
CA ALA A 407 -11.27 12.27 29.97
C ALA A 407 -10.32 13.37 30.45
N ALA A 408 -9.54 13.13 31.51
CA ALA A 408 -8.64 14.13 32.08
C ALA A 408 -7.41 14.33 31.18
N ASP A 409 -6.82 13.23 30.71
CA ASP A 409 -5.71 13.27 29.75
C ASP A 409 -6.14 13.85 28.40
N ARG A 410 -7.38 13.59 27.97
CA ARG A 410 -7.96 14.23 26.77
C ARG A 410 -8.08 15.74 26.96
N GLU A 411 -8.64 16.20 28.07
CA GLU A 411 -8.77 17.63 28.37
C GLU A 411 -7.38 18.30 28.42
N GLU A 412 -6.41 17.66 29.07
CA GLU A 412 -5.03 18.15 29.14
C GLU A 412 -4.38 18.24 27.75
N THR A 413 -4.56 17.22 26.90
CA THR A 413 -4.04 17.23 25.52
C THR A 413 -4.63 18.38 24.71
N MET A 414 -5.94 18.63 24.84
CA MET A 414 -6.61 19.73 24.16
C MET A 414 -6.21 21.10 24.71
N ARG A 415 -5.95 21.20 26.01
CA ARG A 415 -5.41 22.41 26.65
C ARG A 415 -4.01 22.75 26.13
N GLN A 416 -3.14 21.75 25.99
CA GLN A 416 -1.80 21.91 25.45
C GLN A 416 -1.83 22.33 23.97
N LEU A 417 -2.70 21.69 23.17
CA LEU A 417 -2.94 22.09 21.78
C LEU A 417 -3.44 23.54 21.69
N GLY A 418 -4.41 23.93 22.52
CA GLY A 418 -4.94 25.29 22.59
C GLY A 418 -3.85 26.32 22.90
N ALA A 419 -3.02 26.04 23.91
CA ALA A 419 -1.89 26.90 24.27
C ALA A 419 -0.87 27.05 23.14
N LEU A 420 -0.57 25.97 22.41
CA LEU A 420 0.31 26.01 21.24
C LEU A 420 -0.28 26.91 20.13
N LEU A 421 -1.57 26.75 19.81
CA LEU A 421 -2.23 27.54 18.78
C LEU A 421 -2.31 29.03 19.16
N GLU A 422 -2.62 29.34 20.41
CA GLU A 422 -2.62 30.71 20.94
C GLU A 422 -1.23 31.36 20.85
N ALA A 423 -0.18 30.63 21.21
CA ALA A 423 1.19 31.10 21.09
C ALA A 423 1.57 31.40 19.62
N GLN A 424 1.27 30.47 18.70
CA GLN A 424 1.52 30.67 17.27
C GLN A 424 0.72 31.87 16.70
N GLN A 425 -0.54 32.03 17.11
CA GLN A 425 -1.37 33.16 16.69
C GLN A 425 -0.82 34.50 17.20
N SER A 426 -0.34 34.52 18.45
CA SER A 426 0.29 35.71 19.06
C SER A 426 1.55 36.11 18.30
N GLU A 427 2.47 35.17 18.05
CA GLU A 427 3.69 35.41 17.28
C GLU A 427 3.40 35.90 15.86
N TRP A 428 2.40 35.29 15.19
CA TRP A 428 1.96 35.73 13.88
C TRP A 428 1.43 37.17 13.90
N GLY A 429 0.64 37.51 14.93
CA GLY A 429 0.15 38.87 15.15
C GLY A 429 1.29 39.87 15.31
N LEU A 430 2.31 39.54 16.11
CA LEU A 430 3.48 40.41 16.33
C LEU A 430 4.30 40.61 15.05
N VAL A 431 4.63 39.54 14.32
CA VAL A 431 5.39 39.63 13.07
C VAL A 431 4.60 40.41 12.02
N LYS A 432 3.29 40.16 11.88
CA LYS A 432 2.44 40.87 10.94
C LYS A 432 2.32 42.36 11.28
N ALA A 433 2.13 42.71 12.55
CA ALA A 433 2.09 44.10 13.00
C ALA A 433 3.43 44.81 12.74
N GLY A 434 4.57 44.15 13.00
CA GLY A 434 5.89 44.68 12.69
C GLY A 434 6.10 44.92 11.19
N LEU A 435 5.68 43.97 10.35
CA LEU A 435 5.74 44.11 8.88
C LEU A 435 4.80 45.22 8.38
N GLU A 436 3.61 45.37 8.94
CA GLU A 436 2.68 46.46 8.59
C GLU A 436 3.24 47.83 8.98
N ALA A 437 3.87 47.95 10.15
CA ALA A 437 4.54 49.17 10.59
C ALA A 437 5.73 49.53 9.68
N GLU A 438 6.57 48.56 9.31
CA GLU A 438 7.67 48.75 8.35
C GLU A 438 7.15 49.18 6.96
N GLN A 439 6.05 48.58 6.50
CA GLN A 439 5.43 48.94 5.22
C GLN A 439 4.90 50.38 5.25
N GLN A 440 4.19 50.76 6.32
CA GLN A 440 3.66 52.13 6.48
C GLN A 440 4.79 53.15 6.50
N ALA A 441 5.86 52.90 7.27
CA ALA A 441 7.02 53.78 7.32
C ALA A 441 7.69 53.96 5.95
N MET A 442 7.76 52.90 5.15
CA MET A 442 8.30 52.95 3.79
C MET A 442 7.40 53.76 2.84
N GLU A 443 6.08 53.55 2.89
CA GLU A 443 5.12 54.31 2.09
C GLU A 443 5.12 55.81 2.46
N GLU A 444 5.31 56.14 3.74
CA GLU A 444 5.47 57.51 4.21
C GLU A 444 6.78 58.14 3.72
N ALA A 445 7.89 57.38 3.74
CA ALA A 445 9.18 57.84 3.23
C ALA A 445 9.15 58.09 1.72
N GLU A 446 8.52 57.21 0.94
CA GLU A 446 8.33 57.38 -0.51
C GLU A 446 7.46 58.63 -0.80
N ARG A 447 6.37 58.82 -0.04
CA ARG A 447 5.52 60.01 -0.17
C ARG A 447 6.26 61.31 0.18
N ALA A 448 7.11 61.28 1.20
CA ALA A 448 7.95 62.42 1.58
C ALA A 448 9.00 62.74 0.51
N ALA A 449 9.61 61.71 -0.09
CA ALA A 449 10.56 61.86 -1.19
C ALA A 449 9.90 62.43 -2.46
N GLU A 450 8.71 61.93 -2.83
CA GLU A 450 7.91 62.48 -3.93
C GLU A 450 7.55 63.96 -3.69
N ALA A 451 7.15 64.31 -2.46
CA ALA A 451 6.83 65.70 -2.10
C ALA A 451 8.05 66.62 -2.17
N ALA A 452 9.27 66.12 -1.89
CA ALA A 452 10.51 66.89 -1.96
C ALA A 452 11.00 67.12 -3.41
N VAL A 453 10.70 66.21 -4.34
CA VAL A 453 11.09 66.32 -5.76
C VAL A 453 10.09 67.14 -6.57
N ALA A 454 8.89 67.40 -6.04
CA ALA A 454 7.92 68.32 -6.63
C ALA A 454 8.44 69.77 -6.56
N VAL A 455 9.35 70.13 -7.47
CA VAL A 455 9.76 71.51 -7.72
C VAL A 455 8.51 72.32 -8.09
N PRO A 456 8.29 73.50 -7.48
CA PRO A 456 7.23 74.40 -7.91
C PRO A 456 7.56 74.92 -9.31
N ASP A 457 7.02 74.27 -10.34
CA ASP A 457 7.10 74.75 -11.72
C ASP A 457 6.11 75.92 -11.87
N GLU A 458 6.56 77.09 -11.40
CA GLU A 458 5.85 78.36 -11.50
C GLU A 458 6.21 79.02 -12.84
N ILE A 459 5.69 78.48 -13.95
CA ILE A 459 5.56 79.24 -15.21
C ILE A 459 4.16 79.08 -15.79
N GLN A 460 3.49 80.23 -15.84
CA GLN A 460 2.20 80.52 -16.45
C GLN A 460 2.15 80.10 -17.92
N GLU A 461 1.04 79.51 -18.38
CA GLU A 461 0.20 80.09 -19.44
C GLU A 461 -1.10 79.32 -19.71
N ALA A 462 -2.18 80.09 -19.67
CA ALA A 462 -3.50 80.07 -20.34
C ALA A 462 -4.21 78.77 -20.83
N PRO A 463 -5.56 78.79 -20.85
CA PRO A 463 -6.39 77.59 -20.85
C PRO A 463 -6.78 77.12 -22.26
N SER A 464 -6.67 75.81 -22.54
CA SER A 464 -7.44 75.20 -23.63
C SER A 464 -8.11 73.91 -23.19
N GLN A 465 -9.44 74.00 -23.09
CA GLN A 465 -10.36 72.95 -22.73
C GLN A 465 -10.40 71.86 -23.83
N LYS A 466 -9.79 70.70 -23.59
CA LYS A 466 -10.14 69.46 -24.32
C LYS A 466 -10.24 68.28 -23.35
N LYS A 467 -11.47 67.77 -23.20
CA LYS A 467 -11.83 66.53 -22.50
C LYS A 467 -10.97 65.36 -23.03
N LYS A 468 -9.91 64.99 -22.32
CA LYS A 468 -9.15 63.75 -22.57
C LYS A 468 -9.54 62.68 -21.54
N LYS A 469 -9.83 61.48 -22.06
CA LYS A 469 -10.20 60.27 -21.33
C LYS A 469 -9.20 59.99 -20.18
N LYS A 470 -9.71 59.65 -18.99
CA LYS A 470 -8.97 59.09 -17.86
C LYS A 470 -8.28 57.78 -18.29
N GLY A 471 -7.11 57.87 -18.93
CA GLY A 471 -6.20 56.74 -19.02
C GLY A 471 -5.67 56.50 -17.61
N GLY A 472 -6.01 55.37 -17.01
CA GLY A 472 -5.46 54.98 -15.71
C GLY A 472 -3.94 55.05 -15.79
N LYS A 473 -3.33 55.95 -15.03
CA LYS A 473 -1.87 55.99 -14.84
C LYS A 473 -1.48 54.58 -14.41
N LYS A 474 -0.82 53.83 -15.30
CA LYS A 474 -0.20 52.56 -14.94
C LYS A 474 0.77 52.90 -13.81
N LYS A 475 0.49 52.44 -12.58
CA LYS A 475 1.46 52.54 -11.48
C LYS A 475 2.75 51.92 -12.01
N GLY A 476 3.85 52.67 -11.93
CA GLY A 476 5.16 52.14 -12.27
C GLY A 476 5.47 50.90 -11.44
N PRO A 477 6.48 50.10 -11.82
CA PRO A 477 6.97 49.02 -10.97
C PRO A 477 7.33 49.57 -9.58
N PRO A 478 7.15 48.80 -8.50
CA PRO A 478 7.48 49.22 -7.14
C PRO A 478 8.95 49.64 -7.04
N SER A 479 9.23 50.62 -6.17
CA SER A 479 10.59 51.11 -5.90
C SER A 479 11.53 49.97 -5.47
N ALA A 480 12.84 50.14 -5.67
CA ALA A 480 13.83 49.11 -5.30
C ALA A 480 13.77 48.76 -3.80
N GLU A 481 13.48 49.75 -2.96
CA GLU A 481 13.27 49.58 -1.51
C GLU A 481 12.02 48.75 -1.21
N MET A 482 10.90 49.06 -1.88
CA MET A 482 9.66 48.27 -1.75
C MET A 482 9.84 46.83 -2.23
N GLN A 483 10.61 46.60 -3.28
CA GLN A 483 10.97 45.24 -3.71
C GLN A 483 11.84 44.52 -2.68
N SER A 484 12.77 45.22 -2.04
CA SER A 484 13.59 44.67 -0.96
C SER A 484 12.75 44.30 0.26
N PHE A 485 11.85 45.18 0.69
CA PHE A 485 10.91 44.92 1.77
C PHE A 485 9.99 43.73 1.47
N MET A 486 9.43 43.65 0.27
CA MET A 486 8.59 42.52 -0.13
C MET A 486 9.34 41.17 -0.11
N ARG A 487 10.65 41.17 -0.41
CA ARG A 487 11.50 39.98 -0.26
C ARG A 487 11.71 39.63 1.22
N SER A 488 12.12 40.60 2.04
CA SER A 488 12.32 40.41 3.49
C SER A 488 11.03 39.96 4.19
N LYS A 489 9.88 40.53 3.82
CA LYS A 489 8.54 40.13 4.29
C LYS A 489 8.25 38.66 4.00
N ARG A 490 8.54 38.19 2.77
CA ARG A 490 8.34 36.79 2.40
C ARG A 490 9.28 35.85 3.16
N GLU A 491 10.53 36.27 3.37
CA GLU A 491 11.53 35.53 4.12
C GLU A 491 11.12 35.37 5.59
N ARG A 492 10.81 36.47 6.30
CA ARG A 492 10.34 36.42 7.69
C ARG A 492 9.08 35.60 7.88
N LEU A 493 8.11 35.71 6.95
CA LEU A 493 6.90 34.87 7.00
C LEU A 493 7.20 33.39 6.71
N ARG A 494 8.20 33.10 5.88
CA ARG A 494 8.64 31.72 5.62
C ARG A 494 9.35 31.14 6.83
N GLU A 495 10.24 31.90 7.47
CA GLU A 495 10.92 31.51 8.71
C GLU A 495 9.93 31.25 9.84
N LEU A 496 8.95 32.15 10.04
CA LEU A 496 7.91 31.97 11.05
C LEU A 496 7.10 30.70 10.80
N LYS A 497 6.68 30.43 9.55
CA LYS A 497 5.98 29.19 9.20
C LYS A 497 6.83 27.94 9.47
N ALA A 498 8.13 28.01 9.17
CA ALA A 498 9.06 26.91 9.45
C ALA A 498 9.20 26.66 10.96
N ALA A 499 9.34 27.72 11.77
CA ALA A 499 9.38 27.61 13.23
C ALA A 499 8.09 27.02 13.80
N HIS A 500 6.92 27.50 13.32
CA HIS A 500 5.62 26.95 13.72
C HIS A 500 5.45 25.48 13.34
N ARG A 501 5.94 25.09 12.17
CA ARG A 501 5.97 23.68 11.76
C ARG A 501 6.82 22.85 12.72
N THR A 502 8.04 23.30 13.07
CA THR A 502 8.90 22.60 14.03
C THR A 502 8.22 22.45 15.39
N HIS A 503 7.59 23.49 15.93
CA HIS A 503 6.85 23.39 17.20
C HIS A 503 5.70 22.35 17.12
N ARG A 504 5.03 22.23 15.98
CA ARG A 504 3.98 21.21 15.77
C ARG A 504 4.57 19.80 15.67
N GLU A 505 5.69 19.64 14.97
CA GLU A 505 6.42 18.36 14.90
C GLU A 505 6.87 17.91 16.30
N GLU A 506 7.42 18.82 17.10
CA GLU A 506 7.83 18.54 18.49
C GLU A 506 6.63 18.17 19.37
N PHE A 507 5.51 18.90 19.27
CA PHE A 507 4.29 18.59 20.02
C PHE A 507 3.72 17.22 19.67
N VAL A 508 3.61 16.90 18.37
CA VAL A 508 3.13 15.59 17.90
C VAL A 508 4.11 14.49 18.29
N GLY A 509 5.43 14.72 18.15
CA GLY A 509 6.46 13.76 18.54
C GLY A 509 6.51 13.46 20.04
N ALA A 510 6.00 14.37 20.88
CA ALA A 510 5.88 14.17 22.32
C ALA A 510 4.59 13.44 22.75
N CYS A 511 3.64 13.23 21.84
CA CYS A 511 2.38 12.56 22.14
C CYS A 511 2.52 11.04 22.00
N ASP A 512 1.92 10.30 22.92
CA ASP A 512 1.71 8.87 22.77
C ASP A 512 0.60 8.55 21.75
N GLU A 513 0.41 7.27 21.45
CA GLU A 513 -0.56 6.83 20.45
C GLU A 513 -1.99 7.29 20.76
N LEU A 514 -2.42 7.26 22.03
CA LEU A 514 -3.79 7.61 22.41
C LEU A 514 -4.05 9.11 22.31
N ARG A 515 -3.08 9.93 22.72
CA ARG A 515 -3.14 11.39 22.54
C ARG A 515 -3.16 11.77 21.07
N LEU A 516 -2.32 11.13 20.28
CA LEU A 516 -2.31 11.33 18.84
C LEU A 516 -3.67 10.97 18.22
N ASP A 517 -4.42 9.99 18.73
CA ASP A 517 -5.78 9.68 18.23
C ASP A 517 -6.77 10.80 18.47
N VAL A 518 -6.73 11.38 19.68
CA VAL A 518 -7.52 12.56 20.00
C VAL A 518 -7.18 13.69 19.05
N LEU A 519 -5.88 13.95 18.82
CA LEU A 519 -5.46 15.01 17.92
C LEU A 519 -5.97 14.80 16.49
N GLU A 520 -5.97 13.57 15.94
CA GLU A 520 -6.50 13.36 14.59
C GLU A 520 -8.02 13.47 14.51
N ALA A 521 -8.73 13.05 15.57
CA ALA A 521 -10.18 13.18 15.62
C ALA A 521 -10.60 14.66 15.53
N GLU A 522 -9.82 15.54 16.17
CA GLU A 522 -10.08 16.98 16.26
C GLU A 522 -9.49 17.77 15.07
N LEU A 523 -8.29 17.40 14.59
CA LEU A 523 -7.54 18.15 13.57
C LEU A 523 -7.65 17.57 12.16
N GLY A 524 -8.07 16.30 12.03
CA GLY A 524 -8.02 15.54 10.78
C GLY A 524 -6.64 14.95 10.50
N ASP A 525 -6.11 15.19 9.30
CA ASP A 525 -4.79 14.69 8.91
C ASP A 525 -3.69 15.49 9.61
N LEU A 526 -2.98 14.84 10.53
CA LEU A 526 -1.90 15.46 11.32
C LEU A 526 -0.74 15.95 10.47
N PHE A 527 -0.39 15.26 9.38
CA PHE A 527 0.70 15.70 8.52
C PHE A 527 0.32 16.99 7.79
N VAL A 528 -0.93 17.06 7.30
CA VAL A 528 -1.44 18.29 6.71
C VAL A 528 -1.49 19.43 7.73
N TRP A 529 -1.88 19.15 8.98
CA TRP A 529 -1.88 20.15 10.05
C TRP A 529 -0.46 20.59 10.44
N ILE A 530 0.50 19.68 10.58
CA ILE A 530 1.90 19.99 10.85
C ILE A 530 2.46 20.93 9.77
N GLU A 531 2.23 20.62 8.49
CA GLU A 531 2.74 21.40 7.37
C GLU A 531 2.06 22.77 7.25
N LYS A 532 0.72 22.81 7.33
CA LYS A 532 -0.06 24.01 6.98
C LYS A 532 -0.51 24.84 8.17
N GLY A 533 -0.60 24.25 9.36
CA GLY A 533 -1.17 24.86 10.57
C GLY A 533 -2.68 25.12 10.51
N SER A 534 -3.36 24.71 9.44
CA SER A 534 -4.79 24.89 9.27
C SER A 534 -5.54 23.73 9.90
N VAL A 535 -6.47 24.02 10.82
CA VAL A 535 -7.41 23.03 11.34
C VAL A 535 -8.52 22.85 10.30
N GLN A 536 -8.66 21.65 9.76
CA GLN A 536 -9.87 21.28 9.04
C GLN A 536 -10.90 20.86 10.09
N MET A 537 -11.58 21.84 10.72
CA MET A 537 -12.69 21.47 11.60
C MET A 537 -13.73 20.75 10.75
N LYS A 538 -14.04 19.51 11.12
CA LYS A 538 -15.17 18.78 10.55
C LYS A 538 -16.44 19.39 11.14
N ASP A 539 -17.20 20.10 10.32
CA ASP A 539 -18.53 20.63 10.65
C ASP A 539 -19.52 19.52 11.05
#